data_AF-A0A0Q9A448-F1
#
_entry.id   AF-A0A0Q9A448-F1
#
_cell.length_a   1.000
_cell.length_b   1.000
_cell.length_c   1.000
_cell.angle_alpha   90.00
_cell.angle_beta   90.00
_cell.angle_gamma   90.00
#
_symmetry.space_group_name_H-M   'P 1'
#
loop_
_entity.id
_entity.type
_entity.pdbx_description
1 polymer ?
#
loop_
_entity_poly.entity_id
_entity_poly.type
_entity_poly.pdbx_seq_one_letter_code
_entity_poly.pdbx_strand_id
1 'polypeptide(L)'
;MSVARRAGVTAAVAAALLFAAQTVAAPAYAEPDVEPAQPEVSEQAPGLLHNVTYRARADGTSRGAIVAYKADDHNVNSEQPTMLPGQTFEVNTVMSDPNLAGMELSIQWPYGSNLHCEILVDDQIVAQADQFIAPRLFRAKDDPLYGVLQCGAPLDNPASGLPVPETGTPDYPPQPASEAVPAT
;
A
#
# COMPACT_ATOMS: atom_id res chain seq x y z
N MET A 1 96.99 -20.39 -30.23
CA MET A 1 98.23 -20.15 -29.45
C MET A 1 98.03 -18.89 -28.61
N SER A 2 98.34 -18.98 -27.31
CA SER A 2 98.65 -17.94 -26.30
C SER A 2 97.76 -16.68 -26.20
N VAL A 3 97.01 -16.44 -25.11
CA VAL A 3 97.37 -16.17 -23.69
C VAL A 3 98.14 -14.85 -23.48
N ALA A 4 97.66 -14.09 -22.47
CA ALA A 4 98.25 -12.94 -21.76
C ALA A 4 97.83 -11.54 -22.28
N ARG A 5 97.57 -10.52 -21.45
CA ARG A 5 97.54 -10.33 -19.98
C ARG A 5 96.87 -8.98 -19.68
N ARG A 6 96.07 -8.98 -18.60
CA ARG A 6 95.88 -7.97 -17.53
C ARG A 6 96.03 -6.45 -17.78
N ALA A 7 95.02 -5.77 -17.22
CA ALA A 7 95.06 -4.61 -16.33
C ALA A 7 95.01 -3.19 -16.95
N GLY A 8 94.05 -2.41 -16.46
CA GLY A 8 93.96 -0.97 -16.67
C GLY A 8 92.57 -0.45 -16.29
N VAL A 9 92.41 -0.08 -15.02
CA VAL A 9 91.18 0.51 -14.46
C VAL A 9 91.15 2.02 -14.74
N THR A 10 89.93 2.56 -14.86
CA THR A 10 89.47 3.96 -14.72
C THR A 10 89.77 4.99 -15.81
N ALA A 11 88.72 5.36 -16.55
CA ALA A 11 88.27 6.74 -16.81
C ALA A 11 86.82 6.62 -17.34
N ALA A 12 85.80 6.78 -16.50
CA ALA A 12 85.20 8.06 -16.11
C ALA A 12 84.68 8.87 -17.32
N VAL A 13 83.36 9.08 -17.29
CA VAL A 13 82.60 10.21 -17.85
C VAL A 13 82.07 10.07 -19.28
N ALA A 14 80.73 9.96 -19.30
CA ALA A 14 79.77 10.49 -20.29
C ALA A 14 79.86 10.01 -21.75
N ALA A 15 78.87 9.19 -22.18
CA ALA A 15 78.23 9.32 -23.51
C ALA A 15 77.20 8.21 -23.87
N ALA A 16 76.72 7.34 -22.96
CA ALA A 16 75.87 6.22 -23.39
C ALA A 16 74.65 5.94 -22.49
N LEU A 17 73.93 6.98 -22.08
CA LEU A 17 72.57 6.84 -21.53
C LEU A 17 71.56 7.71 -22.29
N LEU A 18 71.69 7.77 -23.62
CA LEU A 18 70.75 8.45 -24.52
C LEU A 18 69.61 7.54 -25.04
N PHE A 19 69.44 6.34 -24.49
CA PHE A 19 68.46 5.36 -25.01
C PHE A 19 67.54 4.70 -23.95
N ALA A 20 67.39 5.27 -22.76
CA ALA A 20 66.59 4.65 -21.68
C ALA A 20 65.49 5.56 -21.06
N ALA A 21 65.07 6.64 -21.74
CA ALA A 21 64.12 7.60 -21.16
C ALA A 21 62.77 7.74 -21.90
N GLN A 22 62.45 6.89 -22.89
CA GLN A 22 61.21 7.04 -23.67
C GLN A 22 59.99 6.29 -23.08
N THR A 23 59.92 6.10 -21.77
CA THR A 23 58.71 5.56 -21.12
C THR A 23 58.34 6.41 -19.92
N VAL A 24 58.09 7.70 -20.14
CA VAL A 24 57.24 8.48 -19.24
C VAL A 24 55.90 8.59 -19.95
N ALA A 25 54.91 7.85 -19.44
CA ALA A 25 53.52 8.08 -19.80
C ALA A 25 53.20 9.54 -19.44
N ALA A 26 52.73 10.31 -20.43
CA ALA A 26 52.24 11.65 -20.17
C ALA A 26 51.12 11.59 -19.11
N PRO A 27 51.09 12.50 -18.12
CA PRO A 27 49.88 12.68 -17.33
C PRO A 27 48.78 13.14 -18.28
N ALA A 28 47.81 12.27 -18.56
CA ALA A 28 46.55 12.67 -19.14
C ALA A 28 45.84 13.53 -18.10
N TYR A 29 45.86 14.84 -18.30
CA TYR A 29 44.91 15.73 -17.64
C TYR A 29 43.54 15.38 -18.23
N ALA A 30 42.65 14.80 -17.42
CA ALA A 30 41.25 14.75 -17.74
C ALA A 30 40.73 16.19 -17.64
N GLU A 31 40.59 16.84 -18.81
CA GLU A 31 39.76 18.04 -18.91
C GLU A 31 38.36 17.61 -18.45
N PRO A 32 37.74 18.26 -17.45
CA PRO A 32 36.35 17.99 -17.15
C PRO A 32 35.55 18.49 -18.35
N ASP A 33 35.15 17.57 -19.22
CA ASP A 33 34.07 17.82 -20.17
C ASP A 33 32.86 18.21 -19.31
N VAL A 34 32.52 19.51 -19.32
CA VAL A 34 31.27 19.99 -18.75
C VAL A 34 30.19 19.54 -19.73
N GLU A 35 29.81 18.27 -19.61
CA GLU A 35 28.65 17.72 -20.27
C GLU A 35 27.45 18.63 -19.89
N PRO A 36 26.70 19.18 -20.85
CA PRO A 36 25.53 19.98 -20.52
C PRO A 36 24.61 19.08 -19.70
N ALA A 37 24.35 19.49 -18.45
CA ALA A 37 23.51 18.76 -17.51
C ALA A 37 22.21 18.36 -18.23
N GLN A 38 22.12 17.08 -18.57
CA GLN A 38 20.87 16.48 -18.95
C GLN A 38 19.96 16.68 -17.74
N PRO A 39 18.71 17.14 -17.91
CA PRO A 39 17.78 17.17 -16.80
C PRO A 39 17.75 15.76 -16.22
N GLU A 40 18.28 15.60 -15.02
CA GLU A 40 18.16 14.38 -14.25
C GLU A 40 16.66 14.17 -14.11
N VAL A 41 16.12 13.26 -14.92
CA VAL A 41 14.83 12.65 -14.61
C VAL A 41 15.10 11.95 -13.29
N SER A 42 14.71 12.60 -12.20
CA SER A 42 14.65 11.98 -10.90
C SER A 42 13.63 10.87 -11.03
N GLU A 43 14.10 9.68 -11.42
CA GLU A 43 13.36 8.45 -11.26
C GLU A 43 13.19 8.34 -9.74
N GLN A 44 12.00 8.68 -9.25
CA GLN A 44 11.61 8.42 -7.87
C GLN A 44 11.98 6.97 -7.61
N ALA A 45 12.93 6.76 -6.69
CA ALA A 45 13.23 5.41 -6.21
C ALA A 45 11.88 4.75 -5.92
N PRO A 46 11.62 3.53 -6.41
CA PRO A 46 10.33 2.89 -6.21
C PRO A 46 10.04 2.97 -4.71
N GLY A 47 8.97 3.68 -4.35
CA GLY A 47 8.57 3.81 -2.95
C GLY A 47 8.51 2.42 -2.34
N LEU A 48 8.96 2.29 -1.08
CA LEU A 48 8.94 0.99 -0.40
C LEU A 48 7.51 0.43 -0.47
N LEU A 49 7.35 -0.71 -1.14
CA LEU A 49 6.08 -1.39 -1.26
C LEU A 49 5.94 -2.36 -0.09
N HIS A 50 4.75 -2.34 0.52
CA HIS A 50 4.41 -3.19 1.64
C HIS A 50 3.47 -4.30 1.20
N ASN A 51 3.70 -5.52 1.67
CA ASN A 51 2.76 -6.61 1.49
C ASN A 51 1.66 -6.49 2.53
N VAL A 52 0.41 -6.41 2.10
CA VAL A 52 -0.74 -6.30 2.98
C VAL A 52 -1.63 -7.52 2.82
N THR A 53 -1.74 -8.30 3.89
CA THR A 53 -2.61 -9.48 3.98
C THR A 53 -3.87 -9.13 4.76
N TYR A 54 -5.03 -9.35 4.14
CA TYR A 54 -6.33 -9.22 4.78
C TYR A 54 -6.86 -10.59 5.13
N ARG A 55 -7.27 -10.80 6.38
CA ARG A 55 -7.85 -12.07 6.85
C ARG A 55 -9.18 -11.80 7.52
N ALA A 56 -10.24 -12.42 7.03
CA ALA A 56 -11.58 -12.30 7.59
C ALA A 56 -12.11 -13.68 7.99
N ARG A 57 -12.88 -13.75 9.07
CA ARG A 57 -13.60 -14.95 9.52
C ARG A 57 -14.99 -14.59 9.99
N ALA A 58 -15.90 -15.53 9.81
CA ALA A 58 -17.24 -15.49 10.38
C ALA A 58 -17.52 -16.81 11.09
N ASP A 59 -17.29 -16.82 12.40
CA ASP A 59 -17.38 -17.99 13.28
C ASP A 59 -18.82 -18.15 13.80
N GLY A 60 -19.73 -18.53 12.91
CA GLY A 60 -21.14 -18.75 13.21
C GLY A 60 -21.97 -18.99 11.94
N THR A 61 -23.29 -18.98 12.07
CA THR A 61 -24.17 -19.09 10.89
C THR A 61 -24.19 -17.77 10.14
N SER A 62 -23.26 -17.57 9.21
CA SER A 62 -23.19 -16.40 8.32
C SER A 62 -23.61 -16.79 6.90
N ARG A 63 -24.23 -15.86 6.17
CA ARG A 63 -24.50 -15.97 4.73
C ARG A 63 -24.38 -14.61 4.09
N GLY A 64 -24.18 -14.62 2.76
CA GLY A 64 -24.02 -13.40 1.98
C GLY A 64 -22.92 -12.52 2.55
N ALA A 65 -21.81 -13.14 2.95
CA ALA A 65 -20.67 -12.40 3.47
C ALA A 65 -20.07 -11.57 2.34
N ILE A 66 -19.76 -10.30 2.63
CA ILE A 66 -19.06 -9.41 1.73
C ILE A 66 -17.81 -8.95 2.47
N VAL A 67 -16.65 -9.11 1.83
CA VAL A 67 -15.38 -8.60 2.33
C VAL A 67 -14.94 -7.50 1.38
N ALA A 68 -14.97 -6.25 1.85
CA ALA A 68 -14.39 -5.13 1.13
C ALA A 68 -13.03 -4.80 1.74
N TYR A 69 -12.04 -4.50 0.89
CA TYR A 69 -10.68 -4.23 1.35
C TYR A 69 -9.97 -3.27 0.40
N LYS A 70 -8.95 -2.59 0.92
CA LYS A 70 -8.11 -1.68 0.14
C LYS A 70 -7.14 -2.50 -0.74
N ALA A 71 -7.34 -2.47 -2.06
CA ALA A 71 -6.53 -3.24 -3.02
C ALA A 71 -5.19 -2.57 -3.35
N ASP A 72 -5.19 -1.23 -3.34
CA ASP A 72 -4.03 -0.35 -3.47
C ASP A 72 -4.35 1.00 -2.79
N ASP A 73 -3.45 1.99 -2.85
CA ASP A 73 -3.60 3.29 -2.18
C ASP A 73 -4.92 4.03 -2.50
N HIS A 74 -5.56 3.71 -3.64
CA HIS A 74 -6.74 4.42 -4.15
C HIS A 74 -7.97 3.55 -4.27
N ASN A 75 -7.83 2.26 -4.57
CA ASN A 75 -8.94 1.40 -4.97
C ASN A 75 -9.40 0.47 -3.84
N VAL A 76 -10.71 0.33 -3.72
CA VAL A 76 -11.37 -0.67 -2.85
C VAL A 76 -11.89 -1.79 -3.73
N ASN A 77 -11.59 -3.03 -3.36
CA ASN A 77 -12.17 -4.21 -3.98
C ASN A 77 -13.20 -4.84 -3.03
N SER A 78 -14.11 -5.65 -3.56
CA SER A 78 -15.11 -6.36 -2.77
C SER A 78 -15.32 -7.76 -3.29
N GLU A 79 -15.33 -8.72 -2.38
CA GLU A 79 -15.51 -10.12 -2.68
C GLU A 79 -16.66 -10.71 -1.87
N GLN A 80 -17.26 -11.79 -2.39
CA GLN A 80 -18.39 -12.47 -1.77
C GLN A 80 -18.03 -13.93 -1.47
N PRO A 81 -17.09 -14.18 -0.54
CA PRO A 81 -16.64 -15.53 -0.24
C PRO A 81 -17.75 -16.36 0.42
N THR A 82 -17.70 -17.68 0.22
CA THR A 82 -18.51 -18.61 1.02
C THR A 82 -17.81 -18.86 2.35
N MET A 83 -18.23 -18.12 3.38
CA MET A 83 -17.68 -18.20 4.73
C MET A 83 -18.36 -19.33 5.51
N LEU A 84 -17.86 -20.56 5.41
CA LEU A 84 -18.28 -21.60 6.35
C LEU A 84 -17.71 -21.28 7.74
N PRO A 85 -18.38 -21.69 8.84
CA PRO A 85 -17.86 -21.46 10.18
C PRO A 85 -16.40 -21.97 10.33
N GLY A 86 -15.50 -21.11 10.82
CA GLY A 86 -14.07 -21.41 10.96
C GLY A 86 -13.23 -21.30 9.69
N GLN A 87 -13.82 -21.04 8.51
CA GLN A 87 -13.06 -20.72 7.30
C GLN A 87 -12.53 -19.29 7.37
N THR A 88 -11.29 -19.10 6.94
CA THR A 88 -10.67 -17.78 6.79
C THR A 88 -10.66 -17.41 5.32
N PHE A 89 -11.26 -16.27 5.00
CA PHE A 89 -10.97 -15.57 3.76
C PHE A 89 -9.62 -14.87 3.92
N GLU A 90 -8.73 -15.04 2.95
CA GLU A 90 -7.42 -14.41 2.95
C GLU A 90 -7.08 -13.89 1.56
N VAL A 91 -6.62 -12.65 1.48
CA VAL A 91 -6.15 -12.04 0.25
C VAL A 91 -4.92 -11.18 0.53
N ASN A 92 -3.97 -11.21 -0.42
CA ASN A 92 -2.74 -10.45 -0.35
C ASN A 92 -2.74 -9.36 -1.40
N THR A 93 -2.32 -8.17 -1.01
CA THR A 93 -2.22 -6.98 -1.85
C THR A 93 -0.87 -6.31 -1.63
N VAL A 94 -0.53 -5.34 -2.49
CA VAL A 94 0.71 -4.59 -2.38
C VAL A 94 0.37 -3.11 -2.50
N MET A 95 0.81 -2.30 -1.53
CA MET A 95 0.53 -0.86 -1.51
C MET A 95 1.72 -0.05 -1.02
N SER A 96 1.73 1.25 -1.32
CA SER A 96 2.84 2.12 -0.94
C SER A 96 2.65 2.71 0.45
N ASP A 97 1.41 3.02 0.85
CA ASP A 97 1.10 3.50 2.19
C ASP A 97 0.26 2.47 2.98
N PRO A 98 0.89 1.69 3.87
CA PRO A 98 0.18 0.69 4.66
C PRO A 98 -0.78 1.30 5.68
N ASN A 99 -0.72 2.60 5.96
CA ASN A 99 -1.68 3.26 6.84
C ASN A 99 -3.06 3.41 6.19
N LEU A 100 -3.16 3.23 4.87
CA LEU A 100 -4.42 3.20 4.12
C LEU A 100 -5.07 1.82 4.11
N ALA A 101 -4.39 0.79 4.66
CA ALA A 101 -4.91 -0.57 4.72
C ALA A 101 -6.16 -0.62 5.60
N GLY A 102 -7.29 -0.98 4.98
CA GLY A 102 -8.60 -1.04 5.60
C GLY A 102 -9.38 -2.24 5.09
N MET A 103 -10.28 -2.75 5.92
CA MET A 103 -11.18 -3.85 5.56
C MET A 103 -12.53 -3.72 6.28
N GLU A 104 -13.59 -4.04 5.54
CA GLU A 104 -14.95 -4.19 6.03
C GLU A 104 -15.41 -5.63 5.78
N LEU A 105 -15.90 -6.30 6.82
CA LEU A 105 -16.59 -7.58 6.73
C LEU A 105 -18.06 -7.36 7.08
N SER A 106 -18.95 -7.66 6.13
CA SER A 106 -20.39 -7.65 6.39
C SER A 106 -21.04 -9.01 6.18
N ILE A 107 -22.13 -9.27 6.91
CA ILE A 107 -22.97 -10.45 6.74
C ILE A 107 -24.43 -10.06 6.50
N GLN A 108 -25.15 -10.91 5.79
CA GLN A 108 -26.55 -10.66 5.50
C GLN A 108 -27.42 -10.83 6.77
N TRP A 109 -28.33 -9.91 7.02
CA TRP A 109 -29.44 -10.14 7.95
C TRP A 109 -30.33 -11.32 7.46
N PRO A 110 -30.89 -12.20 8.33
CA PRO A 110 -30.98 -12.17 9.79
C PRO A 110 -29.85 -12.94 10.50
N TYR A 111 -28.81 -13.30 9.76
CA TYR A 111 -27.75 -14.16 10.25
C TYR A 111 -26.93 -13.45 11.33
N GLY A 112 -26.31 -14.25 12.19
CA GLY A 112 -25.47 -13.79 13.28
C GLY A 112 -24.26 -14.71 13.43
N SER A 113 -23.14 -14.10 13.78
CA SER A 113 -21.84 -14.75 13.79
C SER A 113 -20.88 -13.95 14.65
N ASN A 114 -19.81 -14.58 15.13
CA ASN A 114 -18.65 -13.86 15.61
C ASN A 114 -17.81 -13.47 14.39
N LEU A 115 -17.79 -12.19 14.08
CA LEU A 115 -16.99 -11.63 12.99
C LEU A 115 -15.61 -11.32 13.53
N HIS A 116 -14.59 -11.69 12.77
CA HIS A 116 -13.20 -11.44 13.08
C HIS A 116 -12.49 -10.96 11.83
N CYS A 117 -11.67 -9.93 11.95
CA CYS A 117 -10.87 -9.43 10.86
C CYS A 117 -9.48 -9.00 11.34
N GLU A 118 -8.47 -9.32 10.54
CA GLU A 118 -7.05 -9.03 10.77
C GLU A 118 -6.45 -8.40 9.51
N ILE A 119 -5.58 -7.41 9.71
CA ILE A 119 -4.77 -6.80 8.66
C ILE A 119 -3.32 -6.95 9.07
N LEU A 120 -2.54 -7.61 8.23
CA LEU A 120 -1.12 -7.78 8.40
C LEU A 120 -0.39 -6.92 7.38
N VAL A 121 0.61 -6.17 7.82
CA VAL A 121 1.55 -5.44 6.96
C VAL A 121 2.91 -6.08 7.16
N ASP A 122 3.51 -6.59 6.10
CA ASP A 122 4.78 -7.33 6.14
C ASP A 122 4.78 -8.42 7.23
N ASP A 123 3.71 -9.23 7.23
CA ASP A 123 3.42 -10.31 8.19
C ASP A 123 3.25 -9.87 9.66
N GLN A 124 3.11 -8.57 9.94
CA GLN A 124 2.82 -8.04 11.28
C GLN A 124 1.37 -7.58 11.38
N ILE A 125 0.63 -8.08 12.37
CA ILE A 125 -0.75 -7.64 12.62
C ILE A 125 -0.73 -6.16 13.06
N VAL A 126 -1.23 -5.28 12.21
CA VAL A 126 -1.33 -3.83 12.48
C VAL A 126 -2.73 -3.41 12.91
N ALA A 127 -3.75 -4.17 12.51
CA ALA A 127 -5.12 -3.96 12.93
C ALA A 127 -5.84 -5.31 13.08
N GLN A 128 -6.67 -5.41 14.11
CA GLN A 128 -7.55 -6.54 14.33
C GLN A 128 -8.83 -6.07 15.02
N ALA A 129 -9.96 -6.65 14.65
CA ALA A 129 -11.22 -6.42 15.33
C ALA A 129 -12.04 -7.72 15.41
N ASP A 130 -12.82 -7.81 16.48
CA ASP A 130 -13.69 -8.93 16.79
C ASP A 130 -15.05 -8.37 17.23
N GLN A 131 -16.13 -8.86 16.63
CA GLN A 131 -17.48 -8.43 17.00
C GLN A 131 -18.49 -9.57 16.91
N PHE A 132 -19.21 -9.77 18.01
CA PHE A 132 -20.35 -10.67 18.01
C PHE A 132 -21.60 -9.97 17.47
N ILE A 133 -22.19 -10.54 16.42
CA ILE A 133 -23.46 -10.10 15.84
C ILE A 133 -24.54 -11.10 16.25
N ALA A 134 -25.43 -10.69 17.14
CA ALA A 134 -26.55 -11.51 17.56
C ALA A 134 -27.60 -11.64 16.44
N PRO A 135 -28.05 -12.84 16.07
CA PRO A 135 -29.13 -13.03 15.09
C PRO A 135 -30.40 -12.26 15.48
N ARG A 136 -31.05 -11.61 14.50
CA ARG A 136 -32.30 -10.85 14.73
C ARG A 136 -33.40 -11.29 13.78
N LEU A 137 -34.60 -11.52 14.32
CA LEU A 137 -35.80 -11.89 13.53
C LEU A 137 -36.42 -10.72 12.77
N PHE A 138 -36.15 -9.48 13.19
CA PHE A 138 -36.59 -8.27 12.50
C PHE A 138 -35.38 -7.42 12.16
N ARG A 139 -35.40 -6.77 11.00
CA ARG A 139 -34.42 -5.72 10.70
C ARG A 139 -34.68 -4.56 11.66
N ALA A 140 -33.67 -4.16 12.42
CA ALA A 140 -33.76 -2.97 13.24
C ALA A 140 -33.83 -1.76 12.30
N LYS A 141 -34.86 -0.92 12.50
CA LYS A 141 -35.10 0.26 11.66
C LYS A 141 -34.00 1.34 11.82
N ASP A 142 -33.32 1.31 12.96
CA ASP A 142 -32.35 2.32 13.39
C ASP A 142 -30.90 1.79 13.47
N ASP A 143 -30.60 0.61 12.88
CA ASP A 143 -29.28 -0.03 12.92
C ASP A 143 -28.82 -0.40 11.50
N PRO A 144 -28.39 0.58 10.69
CA PRO A 144 -27.95 0.36 9.31
C PRO A 144 -26.64 -0.42 9.21
N LEU A 145 -25.87 -0.49 10.30
CA LEU A 145 -24.58 -1.18 10.39
C LEU A 145 -24.69 -2.58 11.00
N TYR A 146 -25.91 -3.13 11.11
CA TYR A 146 -26.09 -4.49 11.58
C TYR A 146 -25.28 -5.47 10.72
N GLY A 147 -24.44 -6.26 11.38
CA GLY A 147 -23.66 -7.29 10.71
C GLY A 147 -22.43 -6.78 9.98
N VAL A 148 -22.01 -5.53 10.19
CA VAL A 148 -20.80 -4.94 9.63
C VAL A 148 -19.72 -4.84 10.71
N LEU A 149 -18.50 -5.27 10.38
CA LEU A 149 -17.29 -5.15 11.17
C LEU A 149 -16.24 -4.40 10.32
N GLN A 150 -15.64 -3.36 10.89
CA GLN A 150 -14.57 -2.58 10.27
C GLN A 150 -13.26 -2.80 11.00
N CYS A 151 -12.15 -2.87 10.28
CA CYS A 151 -10.80 -2.87 10.83
C CYS A 151 -9.83 -2.07 9.96
N GLY A 152 -8.85 -1.44 10.61
CA GLY A 152 -7.85 -0.60 9.96
C GLY A 152 -8.40 0.75 9.54
N ALA A 153 -7.89 1.26 8.42
CA ALA A 153 -8.31 2.52 7.84
C ALA A 153 -9.76 2.44 7.31
N PRO A 154 -10.51 3.56 7.33
CA PRO A 154 -11.83 3.60 6.70
C PRO A 154 -11.71 3.38 5.19
N LEU A 155 -12.63 2.60 4.63
CA LEU A 155 -12.70 2.37 3.18
C LEU A 155 -13.33 3.54 2.41
N ASP A 156 -13.93 4.49 3.13
CA ASP A 156 -14.51 5.73 2.60
C ASP A 156 -13.44 6.74 2.13
N ASN A 157 -12.61 6.36 1.15
CA ASN A 157 -11.82 7.34 0.41
C ASN A 157 -12.70 7.94 -0.72
N PRO A 158 -12.77 9.28 -0.86
CA PRO A 158 -13.70 9.98 -1.76
C PRO A 158 -13.34 9.90 -3.26
N ALA A 159 -12.70 8.82 -3.73
CA ALA A 159 -12.46 8.60 -5.16
C ALA A 159 -13.67 7.96 -5.88
N SER A 160 -14.69 7.51 -5.15
CA SER A 160 -15.99 7.11 -5.69
C SER A 160 -16.97 8.29 -5.65
N GLY A 161 -16.68 9.32 -6.45
CA GLY A 161 -17.57 10.45 -6.71
C GLY A 161 -18.78 10.09 -7.57
N LEU A 162 -19.55 9.07 -7.17
CA LEU A 162 -20.94 9.00 -7.60
C LEU A 162 -21.76 9.84 -6.62
N PRO A 163 -22.46 10.88 -7.08
CA PRO A 163 -23.30 11.67 -6.19
C PRO A 163 -24.30 10.73 -5.53
N VAL A 164 -24.25 10.65 -4.20
CA VAL A 164 -25.41 10.26 -3.41
C VAL A 164 -26.52 11.20 -3.89
N PRO A 165 -27.61 10.70 -4.51
CA PRO A 165 -28.73 11.58 -4.77
C PRO A 165 -29.16 12.09 -3.40
N GLU A 166 -29.00 13.40 -3.16
CA GLU A 166 -29.71 14.07 -2.09
C GLU A 166 -31.16 13.64 -2.25
N THR A 167 -31.60 12.75 -1.36
CA THR A 167 -33.00 12.40 -1.24
C THR A 167 -33.70 13.70 -0.91
N GLY A 168 -34.26 14.32 -1.96
CA GLY A 168 -35.16 15.44 -1.84
C GLY A 168 -36.11 15.12 -0.71
N THR A 169 -36.16 16.04 0.25
CA THR A 169 -37.21 16.09 1.25
C THR A 169 -38.53 15.78 0.56
N PRO A 170 -39.30 14.77 1.00
CA PRO A 170 -40.62 14.53 0.45
C PRO A 170 -41.42 15.81 0.63
N ASP A 171 -41.85 16.39 -0.48
CA ASP A 171 -42.71 17.56 -0.53
C ASP A 171 -44.07 17.15 0.07
N TYR A 172 -44.18 17.29 1.39
CA TYR A 172 -45.44 17.07 2.09
C TYR A 172 -46.33 18.29 1.80
N PRO A 173 -47.52 18.11 1.22
CA PRO A 173 -48.43 19.23 0.99
C PRO A 173 -48.70 19.94 2.32
N PRO A 174 -48.76 21.28 2.36
CA PRO A 174 -48.97 22.01 3.61
C PRO A 174 -50.24 21.52 4.29
N GLN A 175 -50.09 21.09 5.55
CA GLN A 175 -51.19 20.68 6.41
C GLN A 175 -52.21 21.84 6.49
N PRO A 176 -53.50 21.63 6.18
CA PRO A 176 -54.49 22.69 6.28
C PRO A 176 -54.56 23.20 7.72
N ALA A 177 -54.60 24.53 7.88
CA ALA A 177 -54.63 25.20 9.16
C ALA A 177 -55.80 24.68 10.00
N SER A 178 -55.52 24.32 11.26
CA SER A 178 -56.55 23.95 12.23
C SER A 178 -57.46 25.16 12.46
N GLU A 179 -58.73 25.04 12.11
CA GLU A 179 -59.76 26.02 12.45
C GLU A 179 -59.77 26.24 13.98
N ALA A 180 -59.63 27.50 14.39
CA ALA A 180 -59.75 27.90 15.78
C ALA A 180 -61.18 27.65 16.26
N VAL A 181 -61.31 26.84 17.31
CA VAL A 181 -62.58 26.64 18.03
C VAL A 181 -62.96 27.97 18.69
N PRO A 182 -64.16 28.54 18.43
CA PRO A 182 -64.58 29.76 19.09
C PRO A 182 -64.87 29.49 20.57
N ALA A 183 -64.31 30.33 21.44
CA ALA A 183 -64.61 30.32 22.87
C ALA A 183 -66.09 30.66 23.10
N THR A 184 -66.76 29.87 23.95
CA THR A 184 -68.07 30.18 24.54
C THR A 184 -67.89 30.73 25.94
#